data_AF-A0A973Q267-F1
#
_entry.id   AF-A0A973Q267-F1
#
_cell.length_a   1.000
_cell.length_b   1.000
_cell.length_c   1.000
_cell.angle_alpha   90.00
_cell.angle_beta   90.00
_cell.angle_gamma   90.00
#
_symmetry.space_group_name_H-M   'P 1'
#
loop_
_entity.id
_entity.type
_entity.pdbx_description
1 polymer ?
#
loop_
_entity_poly.entity_id
_entity_poly.type
_entity_poly.pdbx_seq_one_letter_code
_entity_poly.pdbx_strand_id
1 'polypeptide(L)'
;LYFTPIFDFLMGSRTGHLAMMVHFLAVGVVFFWPIIGVDPGPQRPGYLMRMLELFAGMPFHAFFGIALMMASTPMVETFKNPPASLGIDALSDQNAAGGIAWAFSEIPSVLVLLALLFQWYGSEQRQARRKDRAADRDGDKELEAYNAYLASLNARGR
;
A
#
# COMPACT_ATOMS: atom_id res chain seq x y z
N LEU A 1 1.24 15.20 10.83
CA LEU A 1 0.43 14.84 12.02
C LEU A 1 1.31 14.28 13.13
N TYR A 2 1.85 13.06 12.99
CA TYR A 2 2.52 12.32 14.06
C TYR A 2 3.65 13.05 14.80
N PHE A 3 4.59 13.68 14.09
CA PHE A 3 5.75 14.36 14.69
C PHE A 3 5.54 15.87 14.88
N THR A 4 4.30 16.27 15.14
CA THR A 4 3.94 17.68 15.34
C THR A 4 3.09 17.83 16.59
N PRO A 5 3.04 19.02 17.23
CA PRO A 5 2.21 19.25 18.42
C PRO A 5 0.71 18.95 18.22
N ILE A 6 0.25 18.90 16.97
CA ILE A 6 -1.14 18.56 16.60
C ILE A 6 -1.48 17.13 17.07
N PHE A 7 -0.54 16.19 17.02
CA PHE A 7 -0.79 14.80 17.42
C PHE A 7 -1.10 14.71 18.92
N ASP A 8 -0.26 15.30 19.76
CA ASP A 8 -0.47 15.35 21.21
C ASP A 8 -1.79 16.06 21.57
N PHE A 9 -2.06 17.20 20.94
CA PHE A 9 -3.31 17.94 21.12
C PHE A 9 -4.54 17.11 20.79
N LEU A 10 -4.54 16.40 19.65
CA LEU A 10 -5.68 15.59 19.24
C LEU A 10 -5.84 14.34 20.11
N MET A 11 -4.75 13.73 20.57
CA MET A 11 -4.81 12.59 21.48
C MET A 11 -5.31 12.95 22.88
N GLY A 12 -5.17 14.22 23.30
CA GLY A 12 -5.57 14.69 24.63
C GLY A 12 -7.08 14.77 24.88
N SER A 13 -7.92 14.53 23.87
CA SER A 13 -9.37 14.47 24.05
C SER A 13 -10.01 13.37 23.21
N ARG A 14 -11.16 12.86 23.67
CA ARG A 14 -11.92 11.85 22.91
C ARG A 14 -12.33 12.36 21.53
N THR A 15 -12.75 13.62 21.43
CA THR A 15 -13.17 14.24 20.18
C THR A 15 -12.00 14.42 19.22
N GLY A 16 -10.83 14.86 19.71
CA GLY A 16 -9.61 14.96 18.90
C GLY A 16 -9.17 13.59 18.37
N HIS A 17 -9.22 12.55 19.22
CA HIS A 17 -8.88 11.20 18.83
C HIS A 17 -9.84 10.65 17.76
N LEU A 18 -11.15 10.88 17.91
CA LEU A 18 -12.15 10.56 16.88
C LEU A 18 -11.89 11.29 15.56
N ALA A 19 -11.56 12.58 15.62
CA ALA A 19 -11.22 13.37 14.43
C ALA A 19 -9.99 12.79 13.71
N MET A 20 -8.96 12.35 14.44
CA MET A 20 -7.82 11.67 13.84
C MET A 20 -8.21 10.35 13.19
N MET A 21 -9.03 9.52 13.84
CA MET A 21 -9.47 8.25 13.26
C MET A 21 -10.25 8.46 11.95
N VAL A 22 -11.15 9.46 11.92
CA VAL A 22 -11.87 9.82 10.69
C VAL A 22 -10.92 10.33 9.61
N HIS A 23 -9.95 11.17 9.97
CA HIS A 23 -8.94 11.66 9.04
C HIS A 23 -8.09 10.52 8.45
N PHE A 24 -7.59 9.61 9.29
CA PHE A 24 -6.80 8.46 8.83
C PHE A 24 -7.62 7.50 7.97
N LEU A 25 -8.89 7.27 8.31
CA LEU A 25 -9.79 6.48 7.48
C LEU A 25 -10.00 7.16 6.11
N ALA A 26 -10.26 8.46 6.08
CA ALA A 26 -10.45 9.20 4.84
C ALA A 26 -9.19 9.17 3.95
N VAL A 27 -8.01 9.41 4.52
CA VAL A 27 -6.73 9.31 3.81
C VAL A 27 -6.50 7.87 3.32
N GLY A 28 -6.78 6.86 4.15
CA GLY A 28 -6.67 5.45 3.78
C GLY A 28 -7.59 5.10 2.60
N VAL A 29 -8.85 5.54 2.61
CA VAL A 29 -9.78 5.35 1.50
C VAL A 29 -9.24 6.00 0.22
N VAL A 30 -8.74 7.22 0.30
CA VAL A 30 -8.13 7.93 -0.86
C VAL A 30 -6.89 7.21 -1.37
N PHE A 31 -6.03 6.70 -0.47
CA PHE A 31 -4.83 5.95 -0.82
C PHE A 31 -5.17 4.63 -1.53
N PHE A 32 -6.15 3.88 -1.00
CA PHE A 32 -6.56 2.61 -1.59
C PHE A 32 -7.47 2.75 -2.82
N TRP A 33 -8.01 3.93 -3.08
CA TRP A 33 -8.88 4.21 -4.22
C TRP A 33 -8.27 3.77 -5.58
N PRO A 34 -7.09 4.27 -6.00
CA PRO A 34 -6.45 3.83 -7.23
C PRO A 34 -5.93 2.39 -7.15
N ILE A 35 -5.56 1.92 -5.96
CA ILE A 35 -4.95 0.61 -5.73
C ILE A 35 -5.98 -0.51 -5.83
N ILE A 36 -7.20 -0.38 -5.33
CA ILE A 36 -8.23 -1.44 -5.40
C ILE A 36 -9.00 -1.36 -6.73
N GLY A 37 -9.19 -0.16 -7.27
CA GLY A 37 -9.58 0.02 -8.67
C GLY A 37 -10.94 -0.56 -9.04
N VAL A 38 -11.94 -0.52 -8.14
CA VAL A 38 -13.32 -0.89 -8.48
C VAL A 38 -13.90 0.09 -9.51
N ASP A 39 -13.58 1.38 -9.41
CA ASP A 39 -14.14 2.43 -10.28
C ASP A 39 -13.32 2.66 -11.55
N PRO A 40 -13.96 2.72 -12.74
CA PRO A 40 -13.28 2.93 -14.02
C PRO A 40 -12.80 4.39 -14.12
N GLY A 41 -11.67 4.68 -13.48
CA GLY A 41 -10.96 5.95 -13.65
C GLY A 41 -10.28 6.01 -15.03
N PRO A 42 -10.13 7.21 -15.62
CA PRO A 42 -9.62 7.41 -16.98
C PRO A 42 -8.15 6.97 -17.20
N GLN A 43 -7.39 6.67 -16.14
CA GLN A 43 -6.01 6.18 -16.21
C GLN A 43 -5.73 5.17 -15.09
N ARG A 44 -6.27 3.96 -15.19
CA ARG A 44 -5.98 2.90 -14.21
C ARG A 44 -4.53 2.44 -14.32
N PRO A 45 -3.69 2.56 -13.27
CA PRO A 45 -2.33 2.06 -13.31
C PRO A 45 -2.32 0.54 -13.53
N GLY A 46 -1.29 0.04 -14.20
CA GLY A 46 -1.09 -1.41 -14.35
C GLY A 46 -0.91 -2.10 -12.99
N TYR A 47 -1.14 -3.42 -12.94
CA TYR A 47 -1.05 -4.19 -11.70
C TYR A 47 0.29 -4.03 -10.98
N LEU A 48 1.40 -4.00 -11.73
CA LEU A 48 2.73 -3.78 -11.16
C LEU A 48 2.82 -2.42 -10.46
N MET A 49 2.31 -1.36 -11.09
CA MET A 49 2.35 -0.02 -10.49
C MET A 49 1.50 0.05 -9.22
N ARG A 50 0.31 -0.56 -9.22
CA ARG A 50 -0.57 -0.66 -8.03
C ARG A 50 0.12 -1.40 -6.87
N MET A 51 0.88 -2.46 -7.17
CA MET A 51 1.67 -3.17 -6.17
C MET A 51 2.81 -2.29 -5.63
N LEU A 52 3.52 -1.56 -6.49
CA LEU A 52 4.56 -0.63 -6.06
C LEU A 52 4.01 0.51 -5.19
N GLU A 53 2.86 1.08 -5.55
CA GLU A 53 2.14 2.08 -4.75
C GLU A 53 1.77 1.53 -3.37
N LEU A 54 1.28 0.30 -3.29
CA LEU A 54 0.99 -0.38 -2.04
C LEU A 54 2.25 -0.50 -1.16
N PHE A 55 3.38 -0.91 -1.75
CA PHE A 55 4.65 -1.00 -1.04
C PHE A 55 5.20 0.38 -0.63
N ALA A 56 4.92 1.44 -1.38
CA ALA A 56 5.39 2.79 -1.05
C ALA A 56 4.83 3.30 0.29
N GLY A 57 3.66 2.82 0.72
CA GLY A 57 3.09 3.14 2.03
C GLY A 57 3.79 2.47 3.21
N MET A 58 4.38 1.29 3.02
CA MET A 58 4.96 0.47 4.09
C MET A 58 6.02 1.20 4.94
N PRO A 59 7.03 1.87 4.36
CA PRO A 59 8.07 2.53 5.14
C PRO A 59 7.52 3.59 6.10
N PHE A 60 6.43 4.28 5.73
CA PHE A 60 5.83 5.33 6.55
C PHE A 60 5.13 4.77 7.80
N HIS A 61 4.43 3.64 7.68
CA HIS A 61 3.82 2.97 8.84
C HIS A 61 4.87 2.38 9.77
N ALA A 62 5.89 1.72 9.21
CA ALA A 62 6.98 1.15 9.98
C ALA A 62 7.80 2.21 10.72
N PHE A 63 8.13 3.32 10.06
CA PHE A 63 8.91 4.39 10.68
C PHE A 63 8.18 5.00 11.88
N PHE A 64 6.86 5.19 11.80
CA PHE A 64 6.09 5.71 12.94
C PHE A 64 6.11 4.75 14.14
N GLY A 65 5.85 3.46 13.92
CA GLY A 65 5.90 2.46 15.00
C GLY A 65 7.29 2.32 15.62
N ILE A 66 8.34 2.30 14.79
CA ILE A 66 9.73 2.28 15.25
C ILE A 66 10.08 3.53 16.06
N ALA A 67 9.64 4.71 15.62
CA ALA A 67 9.88 5.94 16.36
C ALA A 67 9.24 5.91 17.76
N LEU A 68 8.02 5.37 17.90
CA LEU A 68 7.37 5.17 19.21
C LEU A 68 8.14 4.18 20.09
N MET A 69 8.64 3.08 19.51
CA MET A 69 9.42 2.07 20.22
C MET A 69 10.79 2.57 20.69
N MET A 70 11.42 3.46 19.91
CA MET A 70 12.74 4.03 20.21
C MET A 70 12.69 5.28 21.10
N ALA A 71 11.50 5.85 21.32
CA ALA A 71 11.36 7.05 22.13
C ALA A 71 11.72 6.76 23.61
N SER A 72 12.50 7.66 24.20
CA SER A 72 12.92 7.59 25.61
C SER A 72 11.94 8.23 26.58
N THR A 73 10.92 8.92 26.05
CA THR A 73 9.83 9.54 26.83
C THR A 73 8.48 9.31 26.13
N PRO A 74 7.36 9.28 26.87
CA PRO A 74 6.04 9.23 26.25
C PRO A 74 5.84 10.43 25.31
N MET A 75 5.42 10.16 24.07
CA MET A 75 5.25 11.17 23.02
C MET A 75 3.95 11.96 23.14
N VAL A 76 3.02 11.49 23.96
CA VAL A 76 1.73 12.12 24.23
C VAL A 76 1.66 12.43 25.72
N GLU A 77 1.54 13.71 26.06
CA GLU A 77 1.56 14.20 27.44
C GLU A 77 0.41 13.61 28.26
N THR A 78 -0.74 13.39 27.61
CA THR A 78 -1.94 12.81 28.23
C THR A 78 -1.71 11.38 28.76
N PHE A 79 -0.81 10.60 28.14
CA PHE A 79 -0.53 9.22 28.56
C PHE A 79 0.74 9.08 29.39
N LYS A 80 1.42 10.19 29.68
CA LYS A 80 2.69 10.19 30.42
C LYS A 80 2.56 9.67 31.85
N ASN A 81 1.40 9.91 32.48
CA ASN A 81 1.11 9.50 33.85
C ASN A 81 -0.20 8.70 33.90
N PRO A 82 -0.19 7.42 33.51
CA PRO A 82 -1.38 6.58 33.54
C PRO A 82 -1.87 6.39 34.99
N PRO A 83 -3.19 6.20 35.21
CA PRO A 83 -3.72 5.90 36.53
C PRO A 83 -3.04 4.68 37.15
N ALA A 84 -2.59 4.80 38.41
CA ALA A 84 -1.89 3.72 39.10
C ALA A 84 -2.68 2.41 39.16
N SER A 85 -4.02 2.48 39.11
CA SER A 85 -4.91 1.31 39.06
C SER A 85 -4.71 0.42 37.84
N LEU A 86 -4.12 0.93 36.75
CA LEU A 86 -3.83 0.15 35.55
C LEU A 86 -2.56 -0.70 35.69
N GLY A 87 -1.65 -0.34 36.61
CA GLY A 87 -0.38 -1.06 36.79
C GLY A 87 0.53 -1.06 35.56
N ILE A 88 0.38 -0.07 34.68
CA ILE A 88 1.15 0.06 33.43
C ILE A 88 2.23 1.12 33.55
N ASP A 89 3.39 0.86 32.95
CA ASP A 89 4.41 1.87 32.68
C ASP A 89 4.15 2.53 31.32
N ALA A 90 4.17 3.86 31.27
CA ALA A 90 3.82 4.62 30.08
C ALA A 90 4.75 4.34 28.88
N LEU A 91 6.04 4.16 29.14
CA LEU A 91 7.02 3.86 28.09
C LEU A 91 6.87 2.44 27.57
N SER A 92 6.67 1.48 28.46
CA SER A 92 6.42 0.10 28.07
C SER A 92 5.13 -0.05 27.25
N ASP A 93 4.07 0.65 27.64
CA ASP A 93 2.79 0.66 26.91
C ASP A 93 2.96 1.30 25.52
N GLN A 94 3.63 2.45 25.43
CA GLN A 94 3.94 3.09 24.15
C GLN A 94 4.81 2.21 23.24
N ASN A 95 5.80 1.51 23.80
CA ASN A 95 6.64 0.59 23.05
C ASN A 95 5.80 -0.56 22.45
N ALA A 96 4.92 -1.16 23.25
CA ALA A 96 3.98 -2.17 22.76
C ALA A 96 3.04 -1.61 21.69
N ALA A 97 2.51 -0.40 21.90
CA ALA A 97 1.66 0.29 20.93
C ALA A 97 2.38 0.56 19.60
N GLY A 98 3.66 0.97 19.64
CA GLY A 98 4.51 1.13 18.46
C GLY A 98 4.72 -0.18 17.70
N GLY A 99 4.94 -1.27 18.42
CA GLY A 99 5.05 -2.62 17.85
C GLY A 99 3.75 -3.08 17.19
N ILE A 100 2.61 -2.85 17.84
CA ILE A 100 1.28 -3.15 17.28
C ILE A 100 1.01 -2.30 16.03
N ALA A 101 1.27 -0.99 16.10
CA ALA A 101 1.06 -0.09 14.98
C ALA A 101 1.87 -0.49 13.74
N TRP A 102 3.10 -0.98 13.93
CA TRP A 102 3.95 -1.50 12.87
C TRP A 102 3.51 -2.88 12.35
N ALA A 103 3.30 -3.86 13.22
CA ALA A 103 3.02 -5.23 12.77
C ALA A 103 1.61 -5.38 12.19
N PHE A 104 0.62 -4.71 12.77
CA PHE A 104 -0.77 -4.85 12.38
C PHE A 104 -1.11 -4.12 11.08
N SER A 105 -0.37 -3.05 10.74
CA SER A 105 -0.60 -2.29 9.51
C SER A 105 -0.37 -3.10 8.24
N GLU A 106 0.35 -4.22 8.32
CA GLU A 106 0.68 -5.03 7.15
C GLU A 106 -0.40 -6.04 6.77
N ILE A 107 -1.32 -6.37 7.68
CA ILE A 107 -2.39 -7.33 7.38
C ILE A 107 -3.27 -6.83 6.21
N PRO A 108 -3.79 -5.58 6.22
CA PRO A 108 -4.55 -5.05 5.09
C PRO A 108 -3.72 -5.01 3.79
N SER A 109 -2.45 -4.62 3.87
CA SER A 109 -1.55 -4.56 2.71
C SER A 109 -1.40 -5.93 2.06
N VAL A 110 -1.14 -6.97 2.85
CA VAL A 110 -1.01 -8.35 2.35
C VAL A 110 -2.32 -8.82 1.69
N LEU A 111 -3.48 -8.53 2.30
CA LEU A 111 -4.77 -8.88 1.71
C LEU A 111 -5.00 -8.22 0.34
N VAL A 112 -4.67 -6.93 0.22
CA VAL A 112 -4.78 -6.19 -1.04
C VAL A 112 -3.76 -6.70 -2.06
N LEU A 113 -2.53 -7.00 -1.66
CA LEU A 113 -1.51 -7.58 -2.53
C LEU A 113 -1.97 -8.92 -3.12
N LEU A 114 -2.51 -9.80 -2.28
CA LEU A 114 -3.08 -11.08 -2.72
C LEU A 114 -4.21 -10.85 -3.73
N ALA A 115 -5.14 -9.94 -3.44
CA ALA A 115 -6.22 -9.60 -4.36
C ALA A 115 -5.68 -9.08 -5.71
N LEU A 116 -4.67 -8.22 -5.70
CA LEU A 116 -4.02 -7.71 -6.91
C LEU A 116 -3.33 -8.81 -7.72
N LEU A 117 -2.66 -9.75 -7.05
CA LEU A 117 -2.03 -10.89 -7.71
C LEU A 117 -3.05 -11.77 -8.43
N PHE A 118 -4.18 -12.10 -7.77
CA PHE A 118 -5.26 -12.86 -8.40
C PHE A 118 -5.91 -12.10 -9.57
N GLN A 119 -6.13 -10.79 -9.41
CA GLN A 119 -6.67 -9.96 -10.49
C GLN A 119 -5.72 -9.89 -11.69
N TRP A 120 -4.41 -9.74 -11.42
CA TRP A 120 -3.38 -9.72 -12.46
C TRP A 120 -3.30 -11.05 -13.20
N TYR A 121 -3.21 -12.16 -12.46
CA TYR A 121 -3.17 -13.51 -13.04
C TYR A 121 -4.37 -13.77 -13.96
N GLY A 122 -5.59 -13.44 -13.51
CA GLY A 122 -6.79 -13.58 -14.33
C GLY A 122 -6.78 -12.65 -15.56
N SER A 123 -6.18 -11.46 -15.46
CA SER A 123 -6.01 -10.54 -16.58
C SER A 123 -5.05 -11.10 -17.64
N GLU A 124 -3.90 -11.60 -17.22
CA GLU A 124 -2.90 -12.21 -18.11
C GLU A 124 -3.48 -13.40 -18.86
N GLN A 125 -4.18 -14.31 -18.17
CA GLN A 125 -4.84 -15.45 -18.83
C GLN A 125 -5.85 -15.01 -19.90
N ARG A 126 -6.64 -13.96 -19.63
CA ARG A 126 -7.59 -13.42 -20.61
C ARG A 126 -6.89 -12.80 -21.81
N GLN A 127 -5.77 -12.10 -21.59
CA GLN A 127 -4.97 -11.51 -22.67
C GLN A 127 -4.30 -12.60 -23.52
N ALA A 128 -3.66 -13.59 -22.89
CA ALA A 128 -3.06 -14.74 -23.58
C ALA A 128 -4.08 -15.44 -24.48
N ARG A 129 -5.24 -15.85 -23.94
CA ARG A 129 -6.31 -16.48 -24.73
C ARG A 129 -6.86 -15.59 -25.85
N ARG A 130 -6.78 -14.26 -25.73
CA ARG A 130 -7.19 -13.34 -26.80
C ARG A 130 -6.15 -13.30 -27.92
N LYS A 131 -4.86 -13.29 -27.57
CA LYS A 131 -3.75 -13.35 -28.52
C LYS A 131 -3.73 -14.69 -29.26
N ASP A 132 -3.86 -15.81 -28.55
CA ASP A 132 -3.91 -17.15 -29.15
C ASP A 132 -5.06 -17.24 -30.17
N ARG A 133 -6.27 -16.79 -29.81
CA ARG A 133 -7.40 -16.76 -30.75
C ARG A 133 -7.23 -15.79 -31.92
N ALA A 134 -6.42 -14.76 -31.81
CA ALA A 134 -6.13 -13.85 -32.90
C ALA A 134 -5.15 -14.50 -33.88
N ALA A 135 -4.09 -15.10 -33.35
CA ALA A 135 -3.11 -15.91 -34.08
C ALA A 135 -3.76 -17.07 -34.85
N ASP A 136 -4.65 -17.84 -34.20
CA ASP A 136 -5.41 -18.92 -34.84
C ASP A 136 -6.27 -18.44 -36.03
N ARG A 137 -6.72 -17.17 -36.01
CA ARG A 137 -7.59 -16.60 -37.06
C ARG A 137 -6.80 -16.01 -38.21
N ASP A 138 -5.67 -15.38 -37.93
CA ASP A 138 -4.89 -14.65 -38.93
C ASP A 138 -3.69 -15.45 -39.47
N GLY A 139 -3.40 -16.60 -38.87
CA GLY A 139 -2.33 -17.51 -39.30
C GLY A 139 -0.96 -17.03 -38.85
N ASP A 140 -0.84 -16.54 -37.61
CA ASP A 140 0.41 -16.04 -37.04
C ASP A 140 1.03 -14.83 -37.79
N LYS A 141 0.22 -14.03 -38.47
CA LYS A 141 0.70 -12.88 -39.27
C LYS A 141 1.54 -11.89 -38.47
N GLU A 142 1.21 -11.67 -37.20
CA GLU A 142 1.99 -10.79 -36.32
C GLU A 142 3.40 -11.33 -36.09
N LEU A 143 3.54 -12.66 -35.89
CA LEU A 143 4.84 -13.32 -35.73
C LEU A 143 5.63 -13.28 -37.03
N GLU A 144 5.00 -13.52 -38.19
CA GLU A 144 5.65 -13.42 -39.50
C GLU A 144 6.18 -12.01 -39.76
N ALA A 145 5.37 -10.97 -39.51
CA ALA A 145 5.77 -9.58 -39.66
C ALA A 145 6.92 -9.20 -38.71
N TYR A 146 6.88 -9.68 -37.46
CA TYR A 146 7.94 -9.46 -36.49
C TYR A 146 9.26 -10.13 -36.90
N ASN A 147 9.20 -11.36 -37.40
CA ASN A 147 10.36 -12.08 -37.94
C ASN A 147 10.97 -11.35 -39.15
N ALA A 148 10.13 -10.85 -40.06
CA ALA A 148 10.59 -10.04 -41.20
C ALA A 148 11.28 -8.74 -40.76
N TYR A 149 10.76 -8.08 -39.73
CA TYR A 149 11.39 -6.90 -39.13
C TYR A 149 12.77 -7.23 -38.53
N LEU A 150 12.89 -8.29 -37.73
CA LEU A 150 14.18 -8.73 -37.17
C LEU A 150 15.20 -9.08 -38.26
N ALA A 151 14.78 -9.74 -39.33
CA ALA A 151 15.61 -10.03 -40.48
C ALA A 151 16.13 -8.73 -41.15
N SER A 152 15.30 -7.69 -41.24
CA SER A 152 15.69 -6.39 -41.78
C SER A 152 16.73 -5.66 -40.91
N LEU A 153 16.67 -5.80 -39.58
CA LEU A 153 17.68 -5.24 -38.66
C LEU A 153 19.04 -5.93 -38.84
N ASN A 154 19.05 -7.26 -38.92
CA ASN A 154 20.26 -8.04 -39.17
C ASN A 154 20.89 -7.72 -40.53
N ALA A 155 20.07 -7.44 -41.55
CA ALA A 155 20.55 -7.07 -42.88
C ALA A 155 21.15 -5.66 -42.93
N ARG A 156 20.73 -4.73 -42.06
CA ARG A 156 21.28 -3.36 -41.97
C ARG A 156 22.52 -3.24 -41.10
N GLY A 157 22.77 -4.21 -40.21
CA GLY A 157 23.95 -4.27 -39.36
C GLY A 157 25.17 -4.95 -40.00
N ARG A 158 25.05 -5.41 -41.24
CA ARG A 158 26.12 -5.95 -42.08
C ARG A 158 26.47 -4.96 -43.18
#